data_AF-A0A101S1K1-F1
#
_entry.id   AF-A0A101S1K1-F1
#
_cell.length_a   1.000
_cell.length_b   1.000
_cell.length_c   1.000
_cell.angle_alpha   90.00
_cell.angle_beta   90.00
_cell.angle_gamma   90.00
#
_symmetry.space_group_name_H-M   'P 1'
#
loop_
_entity.id
_entity.type
_entity.pdbx_description
1 polymer ?
#
loop_
_entity_poly.entity_id
_entity_poly.type
_entity_poly.pdbx_seq_one_letter_code
_entity_poly.pdbx_strand_id
1 'polypeptide(L)'
;MLARRSGLLTPVRMQAAELFERKIKPPEVARHLRVSPKSAYRSHLLWPGAGGKALASRGPSGSRCRLSPRCVEKLAADLDGGPAAHGWVEDHVWTAARAATPIGRKFHLSYSVSDATRPMHRLDFNPQVPARQVAKRDERAVAA
;
A
#
# COMPACT_ATOMS: atom_id res chain seq x y z
N MET A 1 -16.42 9.89 -6.07
CA MET A 1 -16.70 8.47 -6.42
C MET A 1 -15.37 7.74 -6.57
N LEU A 2 -14.84 7.15 -5.49
CA LEU A 2 -13.57 6.41 -5.53
C LEU A 2 -13.84 4.98 -6.01
N ALA A 3 -13.35 4.66 -7.21
CA ALA A 3 -13.34 3.31 -7.74
C ALA A 3 -12.52 2.41 -6.81
N ARG A 4 -13.20 1.48 -6.15
CA ARG A 4 -12.58 0.30 -5.54
C ARG A 4 -11.70 -0.35 -6.60
N ARG A 5 -10.38 -0.40 -6.39
CA ARG A 5 -9.52 -1.35 -7.09
C ARG A 5 -9.90 -2.75 -6.63
N SER A 6 -10.92 -3.31 -7.25
CA SER A 6 -11.22 -4.74 -7.26
C SER A 6 -9.95 -5.46 -7.68
N GLY A 7 -9.58 -6.52 -6.95
CA GLY A 7 -8.37 -7.31 -7.20
C GLY A 7 -8.36 -7.82 -8.64
N LEU A 8 -7.64 -7.12 -9.51
CA LEU A 8 -7.42 -7.58 -10.87
C LEU A 8 -6.43 -8.74 -10.82
N LEU A 9 -6.85 -9.83 -11.44
CA LEU A 9 -6.16 -11.09 -11.58
C LEU A 9 -4.77 -10.83 -12.18
N THR A 10 -3.70 -11.41 -11.62
CA THR A 10 -2.40 -11.32 -12.30
C THR A 10 -2.53 -12.05 -13.64
N PRO A 11 -2.23 -11.45 -14.80
CA PRO A 11 -2.48 -12.02 -16.13
C PRO A 11 -1.99 -13.47 -16.29
N VAL A 12 -0.84 -13.78 -15.70
CA VAL A 12 -0.20 -15.10 -15.73
C VAL A 12 -1.05 -16.20 -15.08
N ARG A 13 -1.78 -15.91 -14.00
CA ARG A 13 -2.59 -16.93 -13.29
C ARG A 13 -3.86 -17.29 -14.07
N MET A 14 -4.42 -16.33 -14.81
CA MET A 14 -5.57 -16.58 -15.69
C MET A 14 -5.15 -17.40 -16.90
N GLN A 15 -4.05 -17.02 -17.54
CA GLN A 15 -3.49 -17.79 -18.66
C GLN A 15 -3.12 -19.23 -18.23
N ALA A 16 -2.63 -19.42 -17.00
CA ALA A 16 -2.40 -20.77 -16.46
C ALA A 16 -3.71 -21.57 -16.34
N ALA A 17 -4.80 -20.94 -15.87
CA ALA A 17 -6.11 -21.58 -15.76
C ALA A 17 -6.64 -22.04 -17.13
N GLU A 18 -6.58 -21.17 -18.15
CA GLU A 18 -7.01 -21.48 -19.52
C GLU A 18 -6.21 -22.65 -20.11
N LEU A 19 -4.90 -22.71 -19.85
CA LEU A 19 -4.06 -23.82 -20.28
C LEU A 19 -4.40 -25.12 -19.54
N PHE A 20 -4.71 -25.06 -18.24
CA PHE A 20 -5.15 -26.24 -17.48
C PHE A 20 -6.54 -26.74 -17.92
N GLU A 21 -7.47 -25.84 -18.28
CA GLU A 21 -8.77 -26.20 -18.87
C GLU A 21 -8.60 -26.94 -20.20
N ARG A 22 -7.58 -26.57 -20.98
CA ARG A 22 -7.15 -27.27 -22.20
C ARG A 22 -6.35 -28.56 -21.93
N LYS A 23 -6.25 -29.00 -20.66
CA LYS A 23 -5.52 -30.19 -20.20
C LYS A 23 -4.01 -30.16 -20.48
N ILE A 24 -3.42 -28.97 -20.62
CA ILE A 24 -1.97 -28.80 -20.78
C ILE A 24 -1.27 -29.11 -19.46
N LYS A 25 -0.16 -29.85 -19.51
CA LYS A 25 0.54 -30.29 -18.29
C LYS A 25 1.32 -29.12 -17.65
N PRO A 26 1.46 -29.08 -16.31
CA PRO A 26 2.19 -28.00 -15.61
C PRO A 26 3.60 -27.68 -16.15
N PRO A 27 4.43 -28.65 -16.61
CA PRO A 27 5.72 -28.33 -17.22
C PRO A 27 5.61 -27.55 -18.55
N GLU A 28 4.60 -27.83 -19.35
CA GLU A 28 4.34 -27.10 -20.61
C GLU A 28 3.77 -25.71 -20.34
N VAL A 29 2.87 -25.60 -19.35
CA VAL A 29 2.38 -24.30 -18.86
C VAL A 29 3.54 -23.44 -18.35
N ALA A 30 4.49 -24.02 -17.63
CA ALA A 30 5.68 -23.31 -17.15
C ALA A 30 6.50 -22.71 -18.30
N ARG A 31 6.69 -23.47 -19.38
CA ARG A 31 7.39 -23.01 -20.59
C ARG A 31 6.61 -21.92 -21.31
N HIS A 32 5.30 -22.11 -21.51
CA HIS A 32 4.44 -21.13 -22.19
C HIS A 32 4.37 -19.79 -21.45
N LEU A 33 4.29 -19.82 -20.12
CA LEU A 33 4.15 -18.62 -19.29
C LEU A 33 5.48 -18.07 -18.75
N ARG A 34 6.61 -18.70 -19.11
CA ARG A 34 7.96 -18.38 -18.63
C ARG A 34 8.04 -18.29 -17.09
N VAL A 35 7.34 -19.17 -16.39
CA VAL A 35 7.39 -19.29 -14.93
C VAL A 35 8.17 -20.53 -14.51
N SER A 36 8.57 -20.60 -13.25
CA SER A 36 9.20 -21.82 -12.74
C SER A 36 8.21 -23.00 -12.73
N PRO A 37 8.67 -24.25 -12.95
CA PRO A 37 7.84 -25.44 -12.82
C PRO A 37 7.12 -25.50 -11.46
N LYS A 38 7.80 -25.11 -10.37
CA LYS A 38 7.23 -25.02 -9.02
C LYS A 38 5.99 -24.11 -8.96
N SER A 39 6.02 -22.98 -9.66
CA SER A 39 4.89 -22.05 -9.76
C SER A 39 3.71 -22.66 -10.53
N ALA A 40 4.00 -23.36 -11.64
CA ALA A 40 2.99 -24.02 -12.44
C ALA A 40 2.31 -25.18 -11.68
N TYR A 41 3.08 -26.03 -11.00
CA TYR A 41 2.53 -27.09 -10.14
C TYR A 41 1.67 -26.53 -9.00
N ARG A 42 2.15 -25.48 -8.32
CA ARG A 42 1.38 -24.81 -7.27
C ARG A 42 0.05 -24.26 -7.79
N SER A 43 0.05 -23.69 -9.00
CA SER A 43 -1.17 -23.20 -9.63
C SER A 43 -2.11 -24.36 -9.99
N HIS A 44 -1.58 -25.45 -10.57
CA HIS A 44 -2.38 -26.64 -10.87
C HIS A 44 -3.01 -27.27 -9.63
N LEU A 45 -2.31 -27.29 -8.49
CA LEU A 45 -2.85 -27.80 -7.21
C LEU A 45 -3.97 -26.92 -6.64
N LEU A 46 -3.95 -25.61 -6.91
CA LEU A 46 -4.96 -24.66 -6.45
C LEU A 46 -6.17 -24.56 -7.40
N TRP A 47 -6.07 -25.18 -8.58
CA TRP A 47 -7.08 -25.10 -9.63
C TRP A 47 -8.31 -26.04 -9.49
N PRO A 48 -8.27 -27.23 -8.87
CA PRO A 48 -9.38 -28.18 -8.99
C PRO A 48 -10.62 -27.68 -8.22
N GLY A 49 -11.69 -27.38 -8.95
CA GLY A 49 -13.04 -27.13 -8.42
C GLY A 49 -13.67 -25.76 -8.71
N ALA A 50 -12.91 -24.74 -9.15
CA ALA A 50 -13.47 -23.37 -9.34
C ALA A 50 -13.06 -22.66 -10.65
N GLY A 51 -12.40 -23.35 -11.58
CA GLY A 51 -11.89 -22.74 -12.82
C GLY A 51 -10.91 -21.58 -12.54
N GLY A 52 -10.77 -20.63 -13.46
CA GLY A 52 -9.91 -19.44 -13.27
C GLY A 52 -10.15 -18.64 -11.97
N LYS A 53 -11.33 -18.76 -11.33
CA LYS A 53 -11.63 -18.14 -10.03
C LYS A 53 -10.84 -18.74 -8.87
N ALA A 54 -10.45 -20.02 -8.92
CA ALA A 54 -9.63 -20.65 -7.87
C ALA A 54 -8.20 -20.08 -7.84
N LEU A 55 -7.73 -19.65 -9.02
CA LEU A 55 -6.45 -18.97 -9.21
C LEU A 55 -6.56 -17.45 -9.06
N ALA A 56 -7.75 -16.94 -8.72
CA ALA A 56 -7.90 -15.53 -8.44
C ALA A 56 -7.00 -15.13 -7.27
N SER A 57 -6.28 -14.03 -7.45
CA SER A 57 -5.53 -13.42 -6.36
C SER A 57 -6.48 -13.15 -5.19
N ARG A 58 -6.17 -13.65 -3.99
CA ARG A 58 -6.90 -13.32 -2.74
C ARG A 58 -6.71 -11.84 -2.33
N GLY A 59 -6.17 -11.01 -3.22
CA GLY A 59 -5.66 -9.67 -2.93
C GLY A 59 -4.20 -9.70 -2.48
N PRO A 60 -3.60 -8.53 -2.22
CA PRO A 60 -2.23 -8.44 -1.71
C PRO A 60 -2.08 -9.31 -0.45
N SER A 61 -1.12 -10.23 -0.45
CA SER A 61 -0.84 -11.11 0.70
C SER A 61 -0.15 -10.41 1.87
N GLY A 62 0.06 -9.09 1.77
CA GLY A 62 0.60 -8.30 2.87
C GLY A 62 -0.47 -8.09 3.94
N SER A 63 -0.06 -8.10 5.22
CA SER A 63 -0.91 -7.84 6.38
C SER A 63 -1.94 -6.75 6.07
N ARG A 64 -3.23 -7.00 6.32
CA ARG A 64 -4.27 -5.97 6.15
C ARG A 64 -3.79 -4.74 6.92
N CYS A 65 -3.72 -3.58 6.27
CA CYS A 65 -3.35 -2.35 6.97
C CYS A 65 -4.23 -2.26 8.22
N ARG A 66 -3.60 -2.19 9.40
CA ARG A 66 -4.31 -2.23 10.68
C ARG A 66 -5.25 -1.04 10.84
N LEU A 67 -5.01 0.02 10.07
CA LEU A 67 -5.87 1.19 9.98
C LEU A 67 -7.08 0.92 9.07
N SER A 68 -8.27 1.05 9.65
CA SER A 68 -9.52 1.15 8.90
C SER A 68 -9.51 2.37 7.96
N PRO A 69 -10.33 2.40 6.89
CA PRO A 69 -10.42 3.58 6.01
C PRO A 69 -10.67 4.89 6.77
N ARG A 70 -11.54 4.86 7.80
CA ARG A 70 -11.81 6.03 8.65
C ARG A 70 -10.61 6.47 9.48
N CYS A 71 -9.77 5.52 9.92
CA CYS A 71 -8.52 5.85 10.62
C CYS A 71 -7.48 6.44 9.66
N VAL A 72 -7.48 6.02 8.39
CA VAL A 72 -6.62 6.58 7.34
C VAL A 72 -6.99 8.04 7.04
N GLU A 73 -8.29 8.38 6.95
CA GLU A 73 -8.74 9.77 6.80
C GLU A 73 -8.35 10.64 8.00
N LYS A 74 -8.51 10.13 9.23
CA LYS A 74 -8.10 10.83 10.44
C LYS A 74 -6.58 11.06 10.52
N LEU A 75 -5.80 10.12 9.97
CA LEU A 75 -4.35 10.25 9.87
C LEU A 75 -3.97 11.30 8.82
N ALA A 76 -4.67 11.37 7.68
CA ALA A 76 -4.43 12.39 6.67
C ALA A 76 -4.59 13.80 7.25
N ALA A 77 -5.67 14.05 8.00
CA ALA A 77 -5.90 15.33 8.66
C ALA A 77 -4.80 15.70 9.67
N ASP A 78 -4.24 14.72 10.38
CA ASP A 78 -3.11 14.95 11.29
C ASP A 78 -1.83 15.29 10.51
N LEU A 79 -1.59 14.59 9.39
CA LEU A 79 -0.43 14.86 8.53
C LEU A 79 -0.54 16.24 7.85
N ASP A 80 -1.74 16.66 7.45
CA ASP A 80 -1.99 17.99 6.88
C ASP A 80 -1.72 19.13 7.88
N GLY A 81 -1.93 18.88 9.18
CA GLY A 81 -1.57 19.82 10.26
C GLY A 81 -0.06 20.03 10.43
N GLY A 82 0.76 19.22 9.75
CA GLY A 82 2.21 19.31 9.77
C GLY A 82 2.86 18.77 11.05
N PRO A 83 4.17 18.49 11.04
CA PRO A 83 4.87 17.93 12.20
C PRO A 83 4.88 18.87 13.42
N ALA A 84 4.79 20.19 13.20
CA ALA A 84 4.78 21.19 14.27
C ALA A 84 3.56 21.04 15.20
N ALA A 85 2.39 20.68 14.65
CA ALA A 85 1.18 20.40 15.44
C ALA A 85 1.36 19.22 16.42
N HIS A 86 2.39 18.40 16.20
CA HIS A 86 2.72 17.26 17.03
C HIS A 86 4.03 17.44 17.84
N GLY A 87 4.56 18.67 17.88
CA GLY A 87 5.73 19.04 18.70
C GLY A 87 7.07 18.95 17.98
N TRP A 88 7.10 18.66 16.68
CA TRP A 88 8.34 18.72 15.88
C TRP A 88 8.47 20.10 15.22
N VAL A 89 9.04 21.03 15.96
CA VAL A 89 9.15 22.45 15.58
C VAL A 89 10.39 22.78 14.77
N GLU A 90 11.46 21.98 14.89
CA GLU A 90 12.74 22.22 14.21
C GLU A 90 12.72 21.80 12.74
N ASP A 91 11.96 20.73 12.43
CA ASP A 91 11.87 20.16 11.08
C ASP A 91 10.40 19.95 10.68
N HIS A 92 9.93 20.72 9.70
CA HIS A 92 8.56 20.61 9.18
C HIS A 92 8.35 19.42 8.20
N VAL A 93 9.26 18.44 8.23
CA VAL A 93 9.21 17.27 7.33
C VAL A 93 8.58 16.07 8.03
N TRP A 94 7.60 15.47 7.38
CA TRP A 94 7.05 14.19 7.81
C TRP A 94 7.95 13.04 7.36
N THR A 95 8.41 12.24 8.33
CA THR A 95 9.09 10.97 8.07
C THR A 95 8.19 9.81 8.49
N ALA A 96 8.44 8.61 7.98
CA ALA A 96 7.69 7.41 8.40
C ALA A 96 7.81 7.15 9.92
N ALA A 97 8.95 7.48 10.52
CA ALA A 97 9.15 7.40 11.96
C ALA A 97 8.25 8.38 12.71
N ARG A 98 8.16 9.63 12.25
CA ARG A 98 7.28 10.65 12.83
C ARG A 98 5.80 10.31 12.63
N ALA A 99 5.44 9.76 11.48
CA ALA A 99 4.07 9.31 11.21
C ALA A 99 3.62 8.12 12.08
N ALA A 100 4.55 7.26 12.53
CA ALA A 100 4.23 6.16 13.44
C ALA A 100 3.75 6.64 14.83
N THR A 101 4.23 7.79 15.29
CA THR A 101 3.88 8.36 16.62
C THR A 101 2.40 8.76 16.75
N PRO A 102 1.80 9.61 15.88
CA PRO A 102 0.38 9.92 15.96
C PRO A 102 -0.49 8.68 15.70
N ILE A 103 -0.03 7.73 14.87
CA ILE A 103 -0.72 6.45 14.69
C ILE A 103 -0.83 5.67 16.01
N GLY A 104 0.29 5.54 16.73
CA GLY A 104 0.32 4.88 18.03
C GLY A 104 -0.52 5.60 19.09
N ARG A 105 -0.41 6.93 19.18
CA ARG A 105 -1.15 7.73 20.18
C ARG A 105 -2.66 7.76 19.93
N LYS A 106 -3.09 7.92 18.68
CA LYS A 106 -4.50 8.16 18.32
C LYS A 106 -5.29 6.88 18.07
N PHE A 107 -4.63 5.82 17.62
CA PHE A 107 -5.29 4.56 17.27
C PHE A 107 -4.88 3.38 18.15
N HIS A 108 -3.95 3.57 19.10
CA HIS A 108 -3.40 2.51 19.97
C HIS A 108 -2.84 1.33 19.17
N LEU A 109 -2.26 1.61 17.99
CA LEU A 109 -1.65 0.63 17.11
C LEU A 109 -0.14 0.83 17.05
N SER A 110 0.61 -0.19 17.46
CA SER A 110 2.06 -0.22 17.25
C SER A 110 2.37 -0.44 15.77
N TYR A 111 3.08 0.52 15.18
CA TYR A 111 3.59 0.45 13.81
C TYR A 111 5.12 0.50 13.85
N SER A 112 5.77 -0.42 13.12
CA SER A 112 7.18 -0.23 12.80
C SER A 112 7.34 0.94 11.82
N VAL A 113 8.54 1.52 11.72
CA VAL A 113 8.84 2.56 10.72
C VAL A 113 8.52 2.07 9.31
N SER A 114 8.89 0.82 8.99
CA SER A 114 8.57 0.18 7.72
C SER A 114 7.07 0.04 7.49
N ASP A 115 6.29 -0.31 8.51
CA ASP A 115 4.84 -0.44 8.40
C ASP A 115 4.14 0.90 8.21
N ALA A 116 4.72 1.99 8.73
CA ALA A 116 4.16 3.35 8.64
C ALA A 116 4.29 3.94 7.23
N THR A 117 5.23 3.46 6.41
CA THR A 117 5.35 3.86 5.00
C THR A 117 4.09 3.49 4.20
N ARG A 118 3.48 2.33 4.49
CA ARG A 118 2.36 1.80 3.71
C ARG A 118 1.08 2.62 3.79
N PRO A 119 0.59 3.08 4.96
CA PRO A 119 -0.52 4.01 5.02
C PRO A 119 -0.18 5.37 4.41
N MET A 120 1.05 5.87 4.53
CA MET A 120 1.48 7.12 3.88
C MET A 120 1.38 7.01 2.35
N HIS A 121 1.88 5.93 1.75
CA HIS A 121 1.74 5.69 0.30
C HIS A 121 0.29 5.56 -0.16
N ARG A 122 -0.62 5.05 0.68
CA ARG A 122 -2.06 4.96 0.33
C ARG A 122 -2.76 6.31 0.36
N LEU A 123 -2.20 7.27 1.09
CA LEU A 123 -2.67 8.64 1.15
C LEU A 123 -2.05 9.50 0.03
N ASP A 124 -1.30 8.89 -0.89
CA ASP A 124 -0.46 9.59 -1.86
C ASP A 124 0.45 10.65 -1.20
N PHE A 125 0.81 10.42 0.06
CA PHE A 125 1.55 11.37 0.87
C PHE A 125 3.00 11.44 0.40
N ASN A 126 3.42 12.62 -0.07
CA ASN A 126 4.80 12.91 -0.44
C ASN A 126 5.48 13.75 0.65
N PRO A 127 6.51 13.23 1.35
CA PRO A 127 7.27 13.95 2.37
C PRO A 127 7.86 15.31 1.96
N GLN A 128 7.99 15.58 0.65
CA GLN A 128 8.78 16.68 0.12
C GLN A 128 8.00 17.84 -0.51
N VAL A 129 6.67 17.89 -0.43
CA VAL A 129 5.95 19.07 -0.93
C VAL A 129 5.30 19.78 0.23
N PRO A 130 5.87 20.90 0.70
CA PRO A 130 5.13 21.84 1.52
C PRO A 130 3.86 22.19 0.75
N ALA A 131 2.71 21.79 1.29
CA ALA A 131 1.43 22.29 0.81
C ALA A 131 1.44 23.80 1.05
N ARG A 132 1.82 24.52 -0.01
CA ARG A 132 1.89 25.97 -0.16
C ARG A 132 1.04 26.74 0.86
N GLN A 133 1.64 27.11 1.98
CA GLN A 133 1.19 28.24 2.78
C GLN A 133 2.10 29.42 2.42
N VAL A 134 1.69 30.16 1.38
CA VAL A 134 2.10 31.56 1.21
C VAL A 134 1.39 32.33 2.33
N ALA A 135 1.91 32.24 3.54
CA ALA A 135 1.64 33.20 4.60
C ALA A 135 2.88 34.10 4.68
N LYS A 136 2.78 35.21 3.94
CA LYS A 136 3.40 36.51 4.23
C LYS A 136 4.66 36.45 5.10
N ARG A 137 5.80 36.56 4.41
CA ARG A 137 7.09 36.93 4.96
C ARG A 137 6.93 38.26 5.71
N ASP A 138 6.89 38.24 7.04
CA ASP A 138 7.21 39.42 7.84
C ASP A 138 8.73 39.53 7.87
N GLU A 139 9.29 40.20 6.86
CA GLU A 139 10.63 40.77 6.93
C GLU A 139 10.58 41.94 7.92
N ARG A 140 10.72 41.67 9.22
CA ARG A 140 11.10 42.69 10.23
C ARG A 140 11.46 42.03 11.56
N ALA A 141 12.73 41.64 11.69
CA ALA A 141 13.50 41.72 12.94
C ALA A 141 14.91 41.13 12.76
N VAL A 142 15.77 41.80 11.98
CA VAL A 142 17.22 41.78 12.24
C VAL A 142 17.75 43.18 11.99
N ALA A 143 17.59 44.04 13.00
CA ALA A 143 18.36 45.26 13.19
C ALA A 143 18.17 45.73 14.64
N ALA A 144 19.05 45.25 15.53
CA ALA A 144 19.57 45.94 16.71
C ALA A 144 20.60 45.01 17.39
#